data_AF-A0A6G1IF53-F1
#
_entry.id   AF-A0A6G1IF53-F1
#
_cell.length_a   1.000
_cell.length_b   1.000
_cell.length_c   1.000
_cell.angle_alpha   90.00
_cell.angle_beta   90.00
_cell.angle_gamma   90.00
#
_symmetry.space_group_name_H-M   'P 1'
#
loop_
_entity.id
_entity.type
_entity.pdbx_description
1 polymer ?
#
loop_
_entity_poly.entity_id
_entity_poly.type
_entity_poly.pdbx_seq_one_letter_code
_entity_poly.pdbx_strand_id
1 'polypeptide(L)'
;MASNSAVPVEGFGTGAVRSGLPHDQGTGALAENICLSTTFQQLRAGKPTGSYIYSRSRNLNRPATSAVLQGLAVNSHVLSIASLYGGTHRYFTRLGASLEITVTYTNAIELDAANLVQENTTLLWIETPSNPTLFLVEIEAVTKVAHEKGVLVDVLMGALAFNSQELEEKISFIRNAGGGVPSPFDCWLAHRGIKTLHLRAAACSTSALTISRFLQSSKHVLSVNYPGLFSHPHHHIALKQHRKGLHGGVISFRIKGGMNVALKFCETSRYFTLAESLGGIESLCEVPAVMTHNGMRKEVRENSGVFDDMIRVSVGIEDVGDLVRDLEETLEKVAAS
;
A
#
# COMPACT_ATOMS: atom_id res chain seq x y z
N MET A 1 -32.26 18.70 -25.23
CA MET A 1 -31.88 17.34 -24.84
C MET A 1 -30.50 17.06 -25.42
N ALA A 2 -29.43 17.34 -24.65
CA ALA A 2 -28.09 16.94 -25.05
C ALA A 2 -27.88 15.52 -24.53
N SER A 3 -27.74 14.57 -25.44
CA SER A 3 -27.42 13.18 -25.13
C SER A 3 -26.09 13.13 -24.39
N ASN A 4 -26.12 12.78 -23.10
CA ASN A 4 -24.97 12.23 -22.41
C ASN A 4 -24.62 10.91 -23.10
N SER A 5 -23.85 10.97 -24.19
CA SER A 5 -23.13 9.81 -24.69
C SER A 5 -22.11 9.47 -23.60
N ALA A 6 -22.40 8.45 -22.79
CA ALA A 6 -21.45 7.91 -21.85
C ALA A 6 -20.15 7.64 -22.63
N VAL A 7 -19.09 8.39 -22.32
CA VAL A 7 -17.75 8.11 -22.83
C VAL A 7 -17.49 6.64 -22.51
N PRO A 8 -17.06 5.81 -23.48
CA PRO A 8 -16.76 4.42 -23.20
C PRO A 8 -15.79 4.37 -22.02
N VAL A 9 -16.15 3.66 -20.94
CA VAL A 9 -15.25 3.48 -19.81
C VAL A 9 -14.07 2.64 -20.30
N GLU A 10 -12.98 3.30 -20.66
CA GLU A 10 -11.77 2.64 -21.10
C GLU A 10 -11.25 1.72 -19.97
N GLY A 11 -10.79 0.52 -20.33
CA GLY A 11 -10.21 -0.39 -19.36
C GLY A 11 -9.01 0.24 -18.65
N PHE A 12 -8.74 -0.18 -17.41
CA PHE A 12 -7.66 0.40 -16.60
C PHE A 12 -6.28 0.36 -17.26
N GLY A 13 -5.97 -0.67 -18.05
CA GLY A 13 -4.70 -0.71 -18.80
C GLY A 13 -4.59 0.45 -19.79
N THR A 14 -5.64 0.68 -20.58
CA THR A 14 -5.74 1.84 -21.49
C THR A 14 -5.66 3.14 -20.71
N GLY A 15 -6.47 3.28 -19.65
CA GLY A 15 -6.48 4.47 -18.80
C GLY A 15 -5.12 4.75 -18.17
N ALA A 16 -4.41 3.73 -17.68
CA ALA A 16 -3.06 3.88 -17.12
C ALA A 16 -2.04 4.31 -18.18
N VAL A 17 -2.01 3.68 -19.36
CA VAL A 17 -1.10 4.01 -20.46
C VAL A 17 -1.34 5.43 -20.98
N ARG A 18 -2.62 5.80 -21.14
CA ARG A 18 -3.07 7.10 -21.67
C ARG A 18 -3.20 8.18 -20.60
N SER A 19 -3.09 7.84 -19.31
CA SER A 19 -3.20 8.79 -18.21
C SER A 19 -2.18 9.91 -18.36
N GLY A 20 -2.57 11.09 -17.89
CA GLY A 20 -1.71 12.26 -17.83
C GLY A 20 -2.29 13.51 -18.47
N LEU A 21 -1.46 14.53 -18.60
CA LEU A 21 -1.78 15.76 -19.32
C LEU A 21 -2.00 15.48 -20.81
N PRO A 22 -2.89 16.25 -21.47
CA PRO A 22 -3.01 16.23 -22.93
C PRO A 22 -1.66 16.48 -23.60
N HIS A 23 -1.51 16.01 -24.85
CA HIS A 23 -0.30 16.28 -25.64
C HIS A 23 0.02 17.77 -25.65
N ASP A 24 1.29 18.07 -25.42
CA ASP A 24 1.77 19.45 -25.36
C ASP A 24 1.58 20.12 -26.73
N GLN A 25 0.70 21.13 -26.80
CA GLN A 25 0.32 21.75 -28.07
C GLN A 25 1.43 22.62 -28.68
N GLY A 26 2.41 23.06 -27.87
CA GLY A 26 3.51 23.89 -28.36
C GLY A 26 4.66 23.09 -28.95
N THR A 27 5.03 21.99 -28.31
CA THR A 27 6.17 21.14 -28.68
C THR A 27 5.75 19.86 -29.42
N GLY A 28 4.47 19.47 -29.33
CA GLY A 28 3.97 18.19 -29.83
C GLY A 28 4.35 17.00 -28.95
N ALA A 29 4.89 17.22 -27.74
CA ALA A 29 5.32 16.14 -26.87
C ALA A 29 4.15 15.21 -26.49
N LEU A 30 4.34 13.91 -26.71
CA LEU A 30 3.38 12.87 -26.36
C LEU A 30 3.48 12.44 -24.90
N ALA A 31 4.69 12.51 -24.33
CA ALA A 31 4.92 12.31 -22.91
C ALA A 31 4.79 13.64 -22.17
N GLU A 32 4.36 13.58 -20.92
CA GLU A 32 4.26 14.77 -20.09
C GLU A 32 5.63 15.43 -19.89
N ASN A 33 5.64 16.77 -20.00
CA ASN A 33 6.78 17.57 -19.62
C ASN A 33 7.02 17.52 -18.11
N ILE A 34 8.29 17.51 -17.70
CA ILE A 34 8.67 17.62 -16.29
C ILE A 34 8.73 19.10 -15.92
N CYS A 35 7.80 19.55 -15.09
CA CYS A 35 7.69 20.94 -14.64
C CYS A 35 8.40 21.13 -13.28
N LEU A 36 9.69 21.40 -13.34
CA LEU A 36 10.50 21.74 -12.15
C LEU A 36 10.34 23.19 -11.69
N SER A 37 9.57 24.01 -12.42
CA SER A 37 9.37 25.41 -12.05
C SER A 37 8.76 25.52 -10.65
N THR A 38 9.38 26.34 -9.81
CA THR A 38 8.93 26.58 -8.44
C THR A 38 7.80 27.60 -8.38
N THR A 39 7.79 28.57 -9.29
CA THR A 39 6.81 29.66 -9.38
C THR A 39 6.26 29.80 -10.79
N PHE A 40 5.10 30.42 -10.93
CA PHE A 40 4.42 30.61 -12.20
C PHE A 40 4.02 32.08 -12.38
N GLN A 41 4.08 32.55 -13.62
CA GLN A 41 3.77 33.95 -13.95
C GLN A 41 2.34 34.31 -13.55
N GLN A 42 2.18 35.52 -13.02
CA GLN A 42 0.88 36.16 -12.84
C GLN A 42 0.71 37.25 -13.89
N LEU A 43 -0.50 37.40 -14.44
CA LEU A 43 -0.83 38.46 -15.39
C LEU A 43 -0.72 39.84 -14.75
N ARG A 44 -1.06 39.93 -13.46
CA ARG A 44 -1.03 41.11 -12.58
C ARG A 44 -0.84 40.64 -11.15
N ALA A 45 -0.47 41.52 -10.22
CA ALA A 45 -0.42 41.17 -8.80
C ALA A 45 -1.77 40.57 -8.33
N GLY A 46 -1.74 39.34 -7.80
CA GLY A 46 -2.93 38.62 -7.34
C GLY A 46 -3.77 37.97 -8.45
N LYS A 47 -3.33 38.02 -9.72
CA LYS A 47 -4.06 37.43 -10.86
C LYS A 47 -3.18 36.45 -11.63
N PRO A 48 -3.18 35.16 -11.27
CA PRO A 48 -2.42 34.11 -11.95
C PRO A 48 -2.77 33.99 -13.44
N THR A 49 -1.80 33.58 -14.27
CA THR A 49 -2.05 33.29 -15.70
C THR A 49 -2.86 32.01 -15.90
N GLY A 50 -2.83 31.09 -14.91
CA GLY A 50 -3.62 29.86 -14.90
C GLY A 50 -3.78 29.33 -13.48
N SER A 51 -4.05 28.03 -13.34
CA SER A 51 -4.33 27.41 -12.03
C SER A 51 -3.11 27.17 -11.14
N TYR A 52 -1.92 27.57 -11.58
CA TYR A 52 -0.65 27.36 -10.88
C TYR A 52 -0.05 28.71 -10.46
N ILE A 53 0.44 28.78 -9.23
CA ILE A 53 1.07 29.98 -8.65
C ILE A 53 2.44 29.60 -8.08
N TYR A 54 2.46 28.56 -7.25
CA TYR A 54 3.66 28.07 -6.58
C TYR A 54 3.62 26.54 -6.47
N SER A 55 4.74 25.90 -6.75
CA SER A 55 4.85 24.44 -6.92
C SER A 55 4.46 23.66 -5.68
N ARG A 56 4.68 24.17 -4.45
CA ARG A 56 4.21 23.52 -3.21
C ARG A 56 2.69 23.40 -3.16
N SER A 57 1.96 24.43 -3.59
CA SER A 57 0.50 24.43 -3.58
C SER A 57 -0.05 23.46 -4.62
N ARG A 58 0.45 23.56 -5.86
CA ARG A 58 0.02 22.76 -7.00
C ARG A 58 1.12 22.74 -8.07
N ASN A 59 1.35 21.58 -8.68
CA ASN A 59 2.31 21.40 -9.78
C ASN A 59 1.69 20.50 -10.86
N LEU A 60 2.07 20.73 -12.12
CA LEU A 60 1.56 19.99 -13.29
C LEU A 60 1.76 18.47 -13.17
N ASN A 61 2.86 18.01 -12.59
CA ASN A 61 3.17 16.59 -12.47
C ASN A 61 2.58 15.94 -11.22
N ARG A 62 1.91 16.69 -10.32
CA ARG A 62 1.50 16.17 -9.00
C ARG A 62 -0.01 16.17 -8.78
N PRO A 63 -0.71 15.08 -9.14
CA PRO A 63 -2.04 14.80 -8.62
C PRO A 63 -1.90 14.17 -7.22
N ALA A 64 -2.02 15.02 -6.20
CA ALA A 64 -2.24 14.77 -4.77
C ALA A 64 -1.66 13.49 -4.09
N THR A 65 -0.72 13.70 -3.17
CA THR A 65 -0.41 12.83 -2.00
C THR A 65 -0.61 13.67 -0.73
N SER A 66 -1.13 13.14 0.40
CA SER A 66 -1.40 14.00 1.57
C SER A 66 -1.23 13.37 2.97
N ALA A 67 -1.36 14.24 3.99
CA ALA A 67 -1.19 14.04 5.42
C ALA A 67 -2.55 13.95 6.15
N VAL A 68 -3.04 12.73 6.39
CA VAL A 68 -4.36 12.47 6.99
C VAL A 68 -4.46 12.88 8.46
N LEU A 69 -3.47 12.55 9.30
CA LEU A 69 -3.58 12.80 10.75
C LEU A 69 -3.45 14.28 11.13
N GLN A 70 -2.77 15.09 10.33
CA GLN A 70 -2.70 16.54 10.56
C GLN A 70 -4.05 17.23 10.34
N GLY A 71 -5.01 16.55 9.70
CA GLY A 71 -6.37 17.04 9.50
C GLY A 71 -7.38 16.61 10.55
N LEU A 72 -6.98 15.75 11.50
CA LEU A 72 -7.86 15.35 12.59
C LEU A 72 -7.90 16.43 13.67
N ALA A 73 -9.04 16.51 14.36
CA ALA A 73 -9.18 17.41 15.49
C ALA A 73 -8.31 16.92 16.67
N VAL A 74 -7.90 17.84 17.52
CA VAL A 74 -7.28 17.50 18.81
C VAL A 74 -8.28 16.66 19.62
N ASN A 75 -7.81 15.64 20.34
CA ASN A 75 -8.64 14.65 21.06
C ASN A 75 -9.48 13.71 20.16
N SER A 76 -9.19 13.65 18.86
CA SER A 76 -9.75 12.64 17.97
C SER A 76 -9.34 11.23 18.39
N HIS A 77 -10.27 10.29 18.23
CA HIS A 77 -10.00 8.86 18.34
C HIS A 77 -9.95 8.21 16.95
N VAL A 78 -8.98 7.31 16.75
CA VAL A 78 -8.83 6.48 15.55
C VAL A 78 -9.02 5.02 15.92
N LEU A 79 -9.88 4.30 15.19
CA LEU A 79 -9.96 2.85 15.27
C LEU A 79 -9.15 2.24 14.13
N SER A 80 -8.16 1.40 14.41
CA SER A 80 -7.26 0.84 13.41
C SER A 80 -7.16 -0.67 13.52
N ILE A 81 -6.83 -1.34 12.42
CA ILE A 81 -6.43 -2.75 12.48
C ILE A 81 -5.09 -2.89 13.21
N ALA A 82 -4.90 -3.98 13.96
CA ALA A 82 -3.65 -4.18 14.71
C ALA A 82 -2.49 -4.63 13.81
N SER A 83 -2.79 -5.39 12.74
CA SER A 83 -1.82 -5.80 11.73
C SER A 83 -1.75 -4.75 10.62
N LEU A 84 -0.77 -3.84 10.72
CA LEU A 84 -0.50 -2.79 9.75
C LEU A 84 1.00 -2.51 9.67
N TYR A 85 1.42 -1.76 8.66
CA TYR A 85 2.83 -1.40 8.50
C TYR A 85 3.44 -0.79 9.77
N GLY A 86 4.57 -1.32 10.24
CA GLY A 86 5.25 -0.85 11.46
C GLY A 86 5.58 0.65 11.49
N GLY A 87 5.80 1.29 10.33
CA GLY A 87 5.95 2.74 10.25
C GLY A 87 4.66 3.50 10.57
N THR A 88 3.51 2.98 10.16
CA THR A 88 2.18 3.52 10.49
C THR A 88 1.88 3.36 11.98
N HIS A 89 2.21 2.21 12.58
CA HIS A 89 2.12 2.01 14.03
C HIS A 89 2.98 3.04 14.79
N ARG A 90 4.24 3.24 14.35
CA ARG A 90 5.15 4.24 14.93
C ARG A 90 4.61 5.66 14.77
N TYR A 91 3.98 5.97 13.64
CA TYR A 91 3.38 7.26 13.37
C TYR A 91 2.22 7.55 14.34
N PHE A 92 1.30 6.61 14.52
CA PHE A 92 0.22 6.71 15.51
C PHE A 92 0.74 6.85 16.95
N THR A 93 1.65 5.97 17.36
CA THR A 93 2.11 5.91 18.76
C THR A 93 3.02 7.06 19.17
N ARG A 94 3.76 7.67 18.23
CA ARG A 94 4.65 8.79 18.54
C ARG A 94 4.07 10.14 18.14
N LEU A 95 3.67 10.29 16.87
CA LEU A 95 3.17 11.58 16.39
C LEU A 95 1.70 11.78 16.75
N GLY A 96 0.86 10.76 16.57
CA GLY A 96 -0.55 10.82 16.96
C GLY A 96 -0.71 11.21 18.42
N ALA A 97 0.06 10.55 19.31
CA ALA A 97 0.08 10.88 20.73
C ALA A 97 0.48 12.35 21.02
N SER A 98 1.45 12.91 20.28
CA SER A 98 1.83 14.33 20.44
C SER A 98 0.77 15.34 19.97
N LEU A 99 -0.22 14.87 19.20
CA LEU A 99 -1.37 15.64 18.72
C LEU A 99 -2.64 15.35 19.54
N GLU A 100 -2.51 14.67 20.69
CA GLU A 100 -3.62 14.20 21.52
C GLU A 100 -4.60 13.28 20.76
N ILE A 101 -4.12 12.57 19.74
CA ILE A 101 -4.90 11.57 19.02
C ILE A 101 -4.73 10.24 19.74
N THR A 102 -5.85 9.60 20.08
CA THR A 102 -5.88 8.26 20.69
C THR A 102 -6.19 7.20 19.63
N VAL A 103 -5.65 6.00 19.80
CA VAL A 103 -5.84 4.91 18.84
C VAL A 103 -6.21 3.62 19.54
N THR A 104 -7.32 3.01 19.13
CA THR A 104 -7.70 1.64 19.50
C THR A 104 -7.35 0.69 18.37
N TYR A 105 -6.73 -0.44 18.69
CA TYR A 105 -6.34 -1.47 17.72
C TYR A 105 -7.21 -2.72 17.85
N THR A 106 -7.62 -3.32 16.73
CA THR A 106 -8.38 -4.59 16.69
C THR A 106 -7.87 -5.52 15.58
N ASN A 107 -7.95 -6.83 15.79
CA ASN A 107 -7.67 -7.86 14.78
C ASN A 107 -8.89 -8.21 13.91
N ALA A 108 -10.09 -7.74 14.26
CA ALA A 108 -11.36 -8.09 13.60
C ALA A 108 -12.25 -6.85 13.47
N ILE A 109 -11.76 -5.85 12.74
CA ILE A 109 -12.40 -4.52 12.66
C ILE A 109 -13.84 -4.58 12.15
N GLU A 110 -14.16 -5.54 11.28
CA GLU A 110 -15.52 -5.77 10.76
C GLU A 110 -16.52 -6.17 11.84
N LEU A 111 -16.06 -6.89 12.86
CA LEU A 111 -16.89 -7.37 13.96
C LEU A 111 -16.93 -6.35 15.11
N ASP A 112 -15.81 -5.69 15.35
CA ASP A 112 -15.64 -4.87 16.55
C ASP A 112 -16.01 -3.40 16.33
N ALA A 113 -15.98 -2.89 15.09
CA ALA A 113 -16.17 -1.46 14.81
C ALA A 113 -17.48 -0.91 15.36
N ALA A 114 -18.57 -1.67 15.31
CA ALA A 114 -19.87 -1.21 15.82
C ALA A 114 -19.84 -0.88 17.33
N ASN A 115 -18.97 -1.54 18.09
CA ASN A 115 -18.85 -1.41 19.55
C ASN A 115 -17.65 -0.57 19.98
N LEU A 116 -16.57 -0.54 19.18
CA LEU A 116 -15.34 0.20 19.48
C LEU A 116 -15.35 1.65 18.98
N VAL A 117 -16.33 2.02 18.14
CA VAL A 117 -16.56 3.42 17.76
C VAL A 117 -17.07 4.19 18.98
N GLN A 118 -16.36 5.28 19.31
CA GLN A 118 -16.62 6.22 20.39
C GLN A 118 -17.20 7.52 19.81
N GLU A 119 -17.76 8.39 20.66
CA GLU A 119 -18.32 9.68 20.22
C GLU A 119 -17.28 10.59 19.52
N ASN A 120 -16.02 10.51 19.94
CA ASN A 120 -14.91 11.22 19.33
C ASN A 120 -14.15 10.42 18.26
N THR A 121 -14.65 9.24 17.83
CA THR A 121 -14.02 8.51 16.71
C THR A 121 -14.22 9.29 15.42
N THR A 122 -13.12 9.69 14.78
CA THR A 122 -13.17 10.45 13.52
C THR A 122 -12.65 9.66 12.33
N LEU A 123 -11.92 8.57 12.55
CA LEU A 123 -11.28 7.80 11.49
C LEU A 123 -11.22 6.31 11.81
N LEU A 124 -11.60 5.49 10.84
CA LEU A 124 -11.26 4.07 10.76
C LEU A 124 -10.10 3.90 9.78
N TRP A 125 -9.02 3.26 10.23
CA TRP A 125 -7.80 3.06 9.44
C TRP A 125 -7.58 1.58 9.12
N ILE A 126 -7.67 1.23 7.84
CA ILE A 126 -7.51 -0.15 7.36
C ILE A 126 -6.34 -0.30 6.37
N GLU A 127 -5.73 -1.47 6.35
CA GLU A 127 -4.70 -1.88 5.40
C GLU A 127 -5.01 -3.32 4.96
N THR A 128 -5.37 -3.52 3.68
CA THR A 128 -5.86 -4.81 3.17
C THR A 128 -5.31 -5.10 1.76
N PRO A 129 -4.53 -6.18 1.55
CA PRO A 129 -3.98 -7.08 2.58
C PRO A 129 -3.03 -6.34 3.53
N SER A 130 -3.00 -6.73 4.80
CA SER A 130 -2.08 -6.13 5.79
C SER A 130 -0.62 -6.53 5.59
N ASN A 131 0.32 -5.60 5.84
CA ASN A 131 1.74 -5.88 5.84
C ASN A 131 2.22 -6.30 7.25
N PRO A 132 2.85 -7.47 7.45
CA PRO A 132 3.25 -8.49 6.46
C PRO A 132 2.32 -9.73 6.44
N THR A 133 1.27 -9.79 7.26
CA THR A 133 0.50 -11.03 7.48
C THR A 133 -0.48 -11.38 6.35
N LEU A 134 -0.77 -10.41 5.48
CA LEU A 134 -1.67 -10.53 4.32
C LEU A 134 -3.11 -10.90 4.69
N PHE A 135 -3.52 -10.65 5.93
CA PHE A 135 -4.93 -10.70 6.30
C PHE A 135 -5.70 -9.60 5.58
N LEU A 136 -6.87 -9.97 5.08
CA LEU A 136 -7.76 -9.05 4.37
C LEU A 136 -8.86 -8.55 5.31
N VAL A 137 -9.26 -7.30 5.07
CA VAL A 137 -10.44 -6.65 5.64
C VAL A 137 -11.54 -6.59 4.58
N GLU A 138 -12.79 -6.83 4.96
CA GLU A 138 -13.94 -6.58 4.10
C GLU A 138 -14.29 -5.07 4.01
N ILE A 139 -13.81 -4.40 2.96
CA ILE A 139 -13.97 -2.94 2.79
C ILE A 139 -15.45 -2.52 2.86
N GLU A 140 -16.34 -3.27 2.21
CA GLU A 140 -17.78 -2.95 2.20
C GLU A 140 -18.40 -3.00 3.61
N ALA A 141 -18.07 -4.03 4.41
CA ALA A 141 -18.57 -4.15 5.77
C ALA A 141 -18.08 -3.02 6.67
N VAL A 142 -16.79 -2.70 6.62
CA VAL A 142 -16.19 -1.63 7.45
C VAL A 142 -16.75 -0.26 7.06
N THR A 143 -16.81 0.03 5.76
CA THR A 143 -17.33 1.31 5.26
C THR A 143 -18.81 1.51 5.60
N LYS A 144 -19.62 0.44 5.56
CA LYS A 144 -21.01 0.51 6.00
C LYS A 144 -21.13 0.95 7.47
N VAL A 145 -20.41 0.30 8.38
CA VAL A 145 -20.42 0.65 9.81
C VAL A 145 -19.92 2.08 10.03
N ALA A 146 -18.83 2.46 9.36
CA ALA A 146 -18.27 3.79 9.47
C ALA A 146 -19.27 4.88 9.02
N HIS A 147 -19.90 4.69 7.86
CA HIS A 147 -20.88 5.64 7.32
C HIS A 147 -22.14 5.74 8.19
N GLU A 148 -22.64 4.62 8.73
CA GLU A 148 -23.76 4.63 9.70
C GLU A 148 -23.45 5.45 10.95
N LYS A 149 -22.16 5.54 11.33
CA LYS A 149 -21.68 6.28 12.50
C LYS A 149 -21.11 7.67 12.16
N GLY A 150 -21.13 8.09 10.90
CA GLY A 150 -20.56 9.38 10.46
C GLY A 150 -19.03 9.45 10.54
N VAL A 151 -18.34 8.32 10.49
CA VAL A 151 -16.87 8.21 10.62
C VAL A 151 -16.21 8.03 9.26
N LEU A 152 -15.03 8.63 9.05
CA LEU A 152 -14.24 8.47 7.83
C LEU A 152 -13.55 7.10 7.78
N VAL A 153 -13.33 6.56 6.58
CA VAL A 153 -12.49 5.38 6.35
C VAL A 153 -11.34 5.73 5.44
N ASP A 154 -10.13 5.34 5.82
CA ASP A 154 -8.93 5.51 5.00
C ASP A 154 -8.21 4.16 4.76
N VAL A 155 -7.64 4.04 3.55
CA VAL A 155 -6.84 2.90 3.10
C VAL A 155 -5.49 3.43 2.65
N LEU A 156 -4.43 3.10 3.40
CA LEU A 156 -3.12 3.72 3.15
C LEU A 156 -2.50 3.27 1.81
N MET A 157 -2.11 4.26 0.99
CA MET A 157 -1.07 4.17 -0.03
C MET A 157 -0.32 5.52 -0.10
N GLY A 158 0.84 5.59 -0.77
CA GLY A 158 1.57 6.85 -1.03
C GLY A 158 0.83 7.91 -1.87
N ALA A 159 -0.47 7.72 -2.09
CA ALA A 159 -1.41 8.65 -2.71
C ALA A 159 -2.77 8.48 -2.01
N LEU A 160 -3.53 9.57 -1.89
CA LEU A 160 -4.90 9.51 -1.38
C LEU A 160 -5.87 9.87 -2.50
N ALA A 161 -6.90 9.05 -2.68
CA ALA A 161 -7.96 9.27 -3.65
C ALA A 161 -9.28 9.51 -2.91
N PHE A 162 -10.00 10.57 -3.29
CA PHE A 162 -11.22 10.99 -2.62
C PHE A 162 -12.42 10.89 -3.58
N ASN A 163 -13.54 10.36 -3.07
CA ASN A 163 -14.85 10.54 -3.70
C ASN A 163 -15.51 11.87 -3.26
N SER A 164 -15.12 12.40 -2.10
CA SER A 164 -15.64 13.64 -1.54
C SER A 164 -14.73 14.81 -1.90
N GLN A 165 -15.29 15.81 -2.60
CA GLN A 165 -14.59 17.05 -2.91
C GLN A 165 -14.23 17.84 -1.63
N GLU A 166 -15.09 17.84 -0.62
CA GLU A 166 -14.82 18.54 0.64
C GLU A 166 -13.58 17.96 1.36
N LEU A 167 -13.44 16.63 1.37
CA LEU A 167 -12.27 15.98 1.94
C LEU A 167 -11.02 16.28 1.12
N GLU A 168 -11.12 16.27 -0.21
CA GLU A 168 -10.01 16.65 -1.09
C GLU A 168 -9.52 18.07 -0.79
N GLU A 169 -10.43 19.04 -0.65
CA GLU A 169 -10.10 20.43 -0.37
C GLU A 169 -9.41 20.60 1.00
N LYS A 170 -9.98 20.01 2.06
CA LYS A 170 -9.40 20.05 3.42
C LYS A 170 -7.99 19.45 3.43
N ILE A 171 -7.84 18.28 2.83
CA ILE A 171 -6.59 17.54 2.83
C ILE A 171 -5.55 18.19 1.91
N SER A 172 -5.96 18.82 0.81
CA SER A 172 -5.09 19.64 -0.05
C SER A 172 -4.60 20.90 0.67
N PHE A 173 -5.42 21.53 1.51
CA PHE A 173 -4.99 22.64 2.36
C PHE A 173 -3.88 22.22 3.33
N ILE A 174 -4.08 21.12 4.06
CA ILE A 174 -3.11 20.59 5.03
C ILE A 174 -1.80 20.23 4.36
N ARG A 175 -1.84 19.52 3.23
CA ARG A 175 -0.66 19.20 2.43
C ARG A 175 0.15 20.45 2.10
N ASN A 176 -0.54 21.49 1.63
CA ASN A 176 0.11 22.74 1.25
C ASN A 176 0.73 23.41 2.48
N ALA A 177 -0.03 23.54 3.58
CA ALA A 177 0.42 24.17 4.81
C ALA A 177 1.60 23.43 5.46
N GLY A 178 1.52 22.10 5.57
CA GLY A 178 2.55 21.24 6.16
C GLY A 178 3.74 20.96 5.25
N GLY A 179 3.64 21.27 3.95
CA GLY A 179 4.74 21.14 2.98
C GLY A 179 5.13 19.70 2.63
N GLY A 180 4.37 18.69 3.09
CA GLY A 180 4.56 17.28 2.77
C GLY A 180 4.18 16.93 1.34
N VAL A 181 4.88 17.51 0.36
CA VAL A 181 4.62 17.33 -1.07
C VAL A 181 5.75 16.57 -1.76
N PRO A 182 5.46 15.57 -2.61
CA PRO A 182 6.49 14.94 -3.43
C PRO A 182 7.05 15.91 -4.49
N SER A 183 8.31 15.66 -4.86
CA SER A 183 9.00 16.34 -5.96
C SER A 183 8.25 16.12 -7.28
N PRO A 184 8.13 17.14 -8.16
CA PRO A 184 7.55 16.96 -9.49
C PRO A 184 8.25 15.87 -10.32
N PHE A 185 9.56 15.68 -10.13
CA PHE A 185 10.33 14.63 -10.79
C PHE A 185 9.92 13.23 -10.33
N ASP A 186 9.73 13.04 -9.02
CA ASP A 186 9.30 11.76 -8.46
C ASP A 186 7.87 11.42 -8.90
N CYS A 187 6.99 12.43 -8.96
CA CYS A 187 5.64 12.23 -9.47
C CYS A 187 5.65 11.81 -10.95
N TRP A 188 6.50 12.41 -11.77
CA TRP A 188 6.69 12.00 -13.17
C TRP A 188 7.21 10.56 -13.27
N LEU A 189 8.18 10.17 -12.43
CA LEU A 189 8.68 8.78 -12.37
C LEU A 189 7.59 7.79 -11.96
N ALA A 190 6.81 8.12 -10.93
CA ALA A 190 5.69 7.30 -10.47
C ALA A 190 4.62 7.14 -11.57
N HIS A 191 4.30 8.23 -12.27
CA HIS A 191 3.36 8.21 -13.40
C HIS A 191 3.87 7.35 -14.56
N ARG A 192 5.16 7.48 -14.91
CA ARG A 192 5.82 6.59 -15.89
C ARG A 192 5.68 5.11 -15.47
N GLY A 193 5.81 4.81 -14.18
CA GLY A 193 5.61 3.47 -13.62
C GLY A 193 4.15 2.97 -13.69
N ILE A 194 3.15 3.84 -13.49
CA ILE A 194 1.72 3.49 -13.58
C ILE A 194 1.36 2.96 -14.97
N LYS A 195 1.98 3.51 -16.03
CA LYS A 195 1.71 3.10 -17.42
C LYS A 195 1.94 1.60 -17.66
N THR A 196 2.81 0.95 -16.88
CA THR A 196 3.06 -0.51 -16.96
C THR A 196 2.49 -1.31 -15.78
N LEU A 197 1.78 -0.67 -14.85
CA LEU A 197 1.28 -1.33 -13.63
C LEU A 197 0.37 -2.52 -13.93
N HIS A 198 -0.52 -2.39 -14.92
CA HIS A 198 -1.43 -3.46 -15.30
C HIS A 198 -0.73 -4.73 -15.82
N LEU A 199 0.47 -4.59 -16.42
CA LEU A 199 1.29 -5.72 -16.86
C LEU A 199 2.07 -6.31 -15.68
N ARG A 200 2.77 -5.46 -14.92
CA ARG A 200 3.60 -5.87 -13.80
C ARG A 200 2.79 -6.54 -12.70
N ALA A 201 1.64 -5.97 -12.33
CA ALA A 201 0.76 -6.52 -11.31
C ALA A 201 0.22 -7.90 -11.68
N ALA A 202 -0.07 -8.14 -12.98
CA ALA A 202 -0.51 -9.44 -13.46
C ALA A 202 0.63 -10.48 -13.43
N ALA A 203 1.81 -10.08 -13.90
CA ALA A 203 3.00 -10.94 -13.89
C ALA A 203 3.38 -11.35 -12.45
N CYS A 204 3.57 -10.39 -11.54
CA CYS A 204 3.96 -10.71 -10.17
C CYS A 204 2.89 -11.52 -9.42
N SER A 205 1.59 -11.25 -9.63
CA SER A 205 0.51 -12.04 -9.02
C SER A 205 0.48 -13.49 -9.50
N THR A 206 0.77 -13.71 -10.80
CA THR A 206 0.83 -15.04 -11.38
C THR A 206 2.02 -15.83 -10.82
N SER A 207 3.19 -15.19 -10.77
CA SER A 207 4.39 -15.78 -10.17
C SER A 207 4.19 -16.06 -8.68
N ALA A 208 3.59 -15.12 -7.94
CA ALA A 208 3.34 -15.27 -6.52
C ALA A 208 2.38 -16.41 -6.19
N LEU A 209 1.35 -16.65 -7.00
CA LEU A 209 0.48 -17.81 -6.81
C LEU A 209 1.24 -19.13 -7.01
N THR A 210 2.10 -19.21 -8.03
CA THR A 210 2.94 -20.39 -8.28
C THR A 210 3.91 -20.63 -7.12
N ILE A 211 4.62 -19.60 -6.68
CA ILE A 211 5.55 -19.65 -5.55
C ILE A 211 4.82 -20.05 -4.26
N SER A 212 3.64 -19.48 -3.99
CA SER A 212 2.86 -19.79 -2.79
C SER A 212 2.44 -21.25 -2.73
N ARG A 213 2.07 -21.85 -3.88
CA ARG A 213 1.74 -23.28 -3.98
C ARG A 213 2.97 -24.15 -3.73
N PHE A 214 4.12 -23.77 -4.30
CA PHE A 214 5.39 -24.44 -4.02
C PHE A 214 5.72 -24.41 -2.53
N LEU A 215 5.71 -23.22 -1.91
CA LEU A 215 5.99 -23.04 -0.47
C LEU A 215 5.02 -23.87 0.39
N GLN A 216 3.73 -23.91 0.05
CA GLN A 216 2.73 -24.69 0.78
C GLN A 216 2.99 -26.19 0.72
N SER A 217 3.61 -26.70 -0.34
CA SER A 217 3.97 -28.11 -0.49
C SER A 217 5.29 -28.48 0.20
N SER A 218 6.10 -27.49 0.61
CA SER A 218 7.43 -27.74 1.17
C SER A 218 7.37 -28.25 2.60
N LYS A 219 8.10 -29.33 2.88
CA LYS A 219 8.28 -29.89 4.24
C LYS A 219 9.00 -28.94 5.20
N HIS A 220 9.68 -27.91 4.68
CA HIS A 220 10.45 -26.93 5.46
C HIS A 220 9.65 -25.68 5.86
N VAL A 221 8.43 -25.56 5.33
CA VAL A 221 7.53 -24.43 5.59
C VAL A 221 6.43 -24.88 6.56
N LEU A 222 6.15 -24.05 7.57
CA LEU A 222 5.10 -24.29 8.57
C LEU A 222 3.74 -23.81 8.10
N SER A 223 3.68 -22.64 7.46
CA SER A 223 2.45 -22.03 6.97
C SER A 223 2.77 -21.00 5.90
N VAL A 224 1.83 -20.78 4.98
CA VAL A 224 1.92 -19.76 3.92
C VAL A 224 0.68 -18.88 3.99
N ASN A 225 0.89 -17.58 4.10
CA ASN A 225 -0.13 -16.56 3.97
C ASN A 225 -0.05 -15.98 2.56
N TYR A 226 -1.04 -16.31 1.73
CA TYR A 226 -1.23 -15.69 0.43
C TYR A 226 -2.73 -15.69 0.09
N PRO A 227 -3.35 -14.52 -0.15
CA PRO A 227 -4.79 -14.41 -0.43
C PRO A 227 -5.32 -15.31 -1.55
N GLY A 228 -4.46 -15.70 -2.50
CA GLY A 228 -4.81 -16.56 -3.63
C GLY A 228 -4.84 -18.05 -3.33
N LEU A 229 -4.41 -18.50 -2.15
CA LEU A 229 -4.50 -19.90 -1.76
C LEU A 229 -5.87 -20.21 -1.15
N PHE A 230 -6.46 -21.36 -1.50
CA PHE A 230 -7.70 -21.85 -0.89
C PHE A 230 -7.61 -22.03 0.62
N SER A 231 -6.40 -22.32 1.13
CA SER A 231 -6.14 -22.46 2.56
C SER A 231 -6.12 -21.13 3.31
N HIS A 232 -6.07 -20.00 2.62
CA HIS A 232 -6.04 -18.70 3.26
C HIS A 232 -7.40 -18.41 3.90
N PRO A 233 -7.47 -18.03 5.19
CA PRO A 233 -8.75 -17.89 5.90
C PRO A 233 -9.67 -16.88 5.22
N HIS A 234 -9.10 -15.84 4.61
CA HIS A 234 -9.83 -14.76 3.94
C HIS A 234 -9.84 -14.90 2.40
N HIS A 235 -9.60 -16.10 1.85
CA HIS A 235 -9.62 -16.33 0.40
C HIS A 235 -10.94 -15.88 -0.25
N HIS A 236 -12.07 -16.12 0.42
CA HIS A 236 -13.40 -15.70 -0.02
C HIS A 236 -13.53 -14.17 -0.17
N ILE A 237 -12.91 -13.40 0.72
CA ILE A 237 -12.84 -11.92 0.66
C ILE A 237 -12.05 -11.49 -0.58
N ALA A 238 -10.90 -12.14 -0.81
CA ALA A 238 -10.07 -11.87 -1.98
C ALA A 238 -10.81 -12.16 -3.29
N LEU A 239 -11.57 -13.26 -3.39
CA LEU A 239 -12.39 -13.56 -4.57
C LEU A 239 -13.45 -12.49 -4.84
N LYS A 240 -14.05 -11.91 -3.79
CA LYS A 240 -15.07 -10.86 -3.90
C LYS A 240 -14.47 -9.52 -4.34
N GLN A 241 -13.32 -9.13 -3.79
CA GLN A 241 -12.80 -7.76 -3.91
C GLN A 241 -11.61 -7.60 -4.87
N HIS A 242 -10.84 -8.66 -5.11
CA HIS A 242 -9.65 -8.54 -5.93
C HIS A 242 -9.98 -8.61 -7.41
N ARG A 243 -9.47 -7.61 -8.14
CA ARG A 243 -9.71 -7.50 -9.57
C ARG A 243 -9.12 -8.70 -10.32
N LYS A 244 -9.93 -9.37 -11.15
CA LYS A 244 -9.50 -10.46 -12.05
C LYS A 244 -8.73 -11.59 -11.33
N GLY A 245 -9.02 -11.83 -10.04
CA GLY A 245 -8.28 -12.83 -9.27
C GLY A 245 -6.80 -12.50 -9.07
N LEU A 246 -6.41 -11.22 -9.19
CA LEU A 246 -5.06 -10.79 -8.88
C LEU A 246 -4.89 -10.70 -7.37
N HIS A 247 -4.08 -11.58 -6.80
CA HIS A 247 -3.87 -11.70 -5.36
C HIS A 247 -2.65 -10.93 -4.84
N GLY A 248 -1.96 -10.20 -5.73
CA GLY A 248 -0.79 -9.39 -5.40
C GLY A 248 0.53 -10.18 -5.52
N GLY A 249 1.65 -9.47 -5.45
CA GLY A 249 3.00 -10.05 -5.54
C GLY A 249 3.65 -10.34 -4.20
N VAL A 250 2.97 -10.13 -3.07
CA VAL A 250 3.56 -10.31 -1.74
C VAL A 250 3.10 -11.63 -1.14
N ILE A 251 4.03 -12.37 -0.53
CA ILE A 251 3.78 -13.62 0.17
C ILE A 251 4.46 -13.51 1.53
N SER A 252 3.81 -14.00 2.59
CA SER A 252 4.51 -14.29 3.84
C SER A 252 4.37 -15.76 4.19
N PHE A 253 5.40 -16.32 4.81
CA PHE A 253 5.39 -17.71 5.24
C PHE A 253 6.25 -17.88 6.50
N ARG A 254 5.96 -18.92 7.28
CA ARG A 254 6.74 -19.28 8.45
C ARG A 254 7.64 -20.46 8.11
N ILE A 255 8.93 -20.36 8.40
CA ILE A 255 9.90 -21.42 8.14
C ILE A 255 10.14 -22.27 9.40
N LYS A 256 10.42 -23.57 9.22
CA LYS A 256 10.87 -24.44 10.31
C LYS A 256 12.28 -24.04 10.76
N GLY A 257 12.61 -24.29 12.03
CA GLY A 257 13.93 -23.99 12.60
C GLY A 257 14.07 -22.60 13.23
N GLY A 258 13.03 -21.78 13.17
CA GLY A 258 12.95 -20.52 13.91
C GLY A 258 13.72 -19.36 13.27
N MET A 259 13.97 -18.34 14.07
CA MET A 259 14.54 -17.06 13.62
C MET A 259 15.88 -17.18 12.89
N ASN A 260 16.81 -18.00 13.39
CA ASN A 260 18.13 -18.14 12.78
C ASN A 260 18.05 -18.72 11.37
N VAL A 261 17.14 -19.68 11.15
CA VAL A 261 16.91 -20.26 9.82
C VAL A 261 16.21 -19.24 8.91
N ALA A 262 15.29 -18.43 9.44
CA ALA A 262 14.66 -17.35 8.67
C ALA A 262 15.68 -16.30 8.20
N LEU A 263 16.59 -15.87 9.08
CA LEU A 263 17.69 -14.98 8.73
C LEU A 263 18.59 -15.61 7.66
N LYS A 264 19.02 -16.86 7.89
CA LYS A 264 19.92 -17.55 6.98
C LYS A 264 19.29 -17.74 5.60
N PHE A 265 18.00 -18.03 5.54
CA PHE A 265 17.25 -18.13 4.30
C PHE A 265 17.37 -16.84 3.48
N CYS A 266 17.08 -15.69 4.09
CA CYS A 266 17.14 -14.40 3.40
C CYS A 266 18.57 -14.03 2.98
N GLU A 267 19.59 -14.43 3.75
CA GLU A 267 20.99 -14.19 3.41
C GLU A 267 21.54 -15.13 2.32
N THR A 268 20.86 -16.25 2.06
CA THR A 268 21.36 -17.33 1.17
C THR A 268 20.70 -17.33 -0.20
N SER A 269 19.47 -16.82 -0.31
CA SER A 269 18.75 -16.74 -1.60
C SER A 269 19.56 -15.95 -2.63
N ARG A 270 19.60 -16.46 -3.87
CA ARG A 270 20.33 -15.85 -4.97
C ARG A 270 19.54 -14.72 -5.64
N TYR A 271 18.23 -14.89 -5.79
CA TYR A 271 17.39 -13.96 -6.55
C TYR A 271 16.50 -13.12 -5.66
N PHE A 272 16.09 -13.60 -4.48
CA PHE A 272 15.39 -12.75 -3.52
C PHE A 272 16.42 -11.94 -2.74
N THR A 273 16.61 -10.68 -3.15
CA THR A 273 17.55 -9.79 -2.48
C THR A 273 17.06 -9.47 -1.07
N LEU A 274 17.92 -9.66 -0.07
CA LEU A 274 17.64 -9.23 1.31
C LEU A 274 17.61 -7.69 1.37
N ALA A 275 16.41 -7.13 1.43
CA ALA A 275 16.19 -5.69 1.52
C ALA A 275 14.81 -5.39 2.10
N GLU A 276 14.70 -4.22 2.76
CA GLU A 276 13.38 -3.63 3.03
C GLU A 276 12.75 -3.12 1.73
N SER A 277 11.45 -2.79 1.78
CA SER A 277 10.59 -2.41 0.64
C SER A 277 9.95 -3.61 -0.09
N LEU A 278 9.09 -3.31 -1.06
CA LEU A 278 8.29 -4.25 -1.85
C LEU A 278 7.71 -3.58 -3.11
N GLY A 279 7.22 -4.40 -4.05
CA GLY A 279 6.49 -3.93 -5.24
C GLY A 279 7.35 -3.44 -6.41
N GLY A 280 8.67 -3.65 -6.31
CA GLY A 280 9.64 -3.46 -7.40
C GLY A 280 9.47 -4.47 -8.53
N ILE A 281 10.36 -4.40 -9.52
CA ILE A 281 10.43 -5.42 -10.59
C ILE A 281 11.29 -6.60 -10.17
N GLU A 282 12.19 -6.36 -9.22
CA GLU A 282 13.08 -7.30 -8.56
C GLU A 282 12.40 -8.00 -7.39
N SER A 283 12.75 -9.27 -7.19
CA SER A 283 12.31 -10.08 -6.07
C SER A 283 13.12 -9.74 -4.81
N LEU A 284 12.41 -9.49 -3.71
CA LEU A 284 13.00 -9.14 -2.41
C LEU A 284 12.54 -10.12 -1.33
N CYS A 285 13.37 -10.32 -0.31
CA CYS A 285 12.98 -11.00 0.92
C CYS A 285 13.39 -10.21 2.16
N GLU A 286 12.64 -10.40 3.25
CA GLU A 286 12.99 -9.86 4.56
C GLU A 286 12.48 -10.76 5.68
N VAL A 287 13.03 -10.56 6.87
CA VAL A 287 12.49 -11.07 8.15
C VAL A 287 11.83 -9.89 8.88
N PRO A 288 10.50 -9.72 8.83
CA PRO A 288 9.84 -8.53 9.35
C PRO A 288 10.15 -8.23 10.82
N ALA A 289 10.32 -9.28 11.63
CA ALA A 289 10.57 -9.16 13.07
C ALA A 289 11.82 -8.36 13.45
N VAL A 290 12.86 -8.35 12.60
CA VAL A 290 14.12 -7.59 12.85
C VAL A 290 14.37 -6.46 11.86
N MET A 291 13.52 -6.32 10.85
CA MET A 291 13.60 -5.28 9.82
C MET A 291 12.42 -4.31 9.97
N THR A 292 11.42 -4.41 9.09
CA THR A 292 10.29 -3.48 9.00
C THR A 292 9.46 -3.32 10.28
N HIS A 293 9.42 -4.34 11.14
CA HIS A 293 8.65 -4.36 12.39
C HIS A 293 9.55 -4.45 13.64
N ASN A 294 10.85 -4.20 13.51
CA ASN A 294 11.81 -4.19 14.63
C ASN A 294 11.44 -3.16 15.71
N GLY A 295 10.78 -2.06 15.31
CA GLY A 295 10.32 -1.02 16.23
C GLY A 295 9.17 -1.44 17.16
N MET A 296 8.59 -2.63 16.99
CA MET A 296 7.49 -3.15 17.81
C MET A 296 7.99 -4.14 18.87
N ARG A 297 7.45 -4.05 20.09
CA ARG A 297 7.71 -5.06 21.14
C ARG A 297 7.25 -6.44 20.67
N LYS A 298 8.00 -7.48 21.04
CA LYS A 298 7.73 -8.87 20.60
C LYS A 298 6.28 -9.31 20.85
N GLU A 299 5.77 -9.09 22.06
CA GLU A 299 4.38 -9.45 22.42
C GLU A 299 3.34 -8.77 21.50
N VAL A 300 3.54 -7.48 21.18
CA VAL A 300 2.63 -6.73 20.29
C VAL A 300 2.70 -7.29 18.88
N ARG A 301 3.91 -7.60 18.42
CA ARG A 301 4.18 -8.13 17.08
C ARG A 301 3.61 -9.55 16.90
N GLU A 302 3.78 -10.43 17.88
CA GLU A 302 3.22 -11.78 17.82
C GLU A 302 1.69 -11.78 17.93
N ASN A 303 1.11 -10.87 18.73
CA ASN A 303 -0.35 -10.68 18.79
C ASN A 303 -0.95 -10.17 17.47
N SER A 304 -0.16 -9.49 16.63
CA SER A 304 -0.55 -9.10 15.27
C SER A 304 -0.20 -10.16 14.23
N GLY A 305 0.25 -11.35 14.63
CA GLY A 305 0.57 -12.48 13.74
C GLY A 305 1.95 -12.42 13.09
N VAL A 306 2.85 -11.53 13.55
CA VAL A 306 4.20 -11.39 13.02
C VAL A 306 5.18 -12.12 13.95
N PHE A 307 5.69 -13.26 13.50
CA PHE A 307 6.55 -14.15 14.30
C PHE A 307 8.02 -14.01 13.91
N ASP A 308 8.92 -14.44 14.80
CA ASP A 308 10.38 -14.35 14.57
C ASP A 308 10.86 -15.26 13.42
N ASP A 309 10.07 -16.28 13.06
CA ASP A 309 10.32 -17.23 11.97
C ASP A 309 9.56 -16.89 10.67
N MET A 310 8.94 -15.71 10.62
CA MET A 310 8.22 -15.23 9.45
C MET A 310 9.20 -14.61 8.44
N ILE A 311 9.08 -15.03 7.19
CA ILE A 311 9.72 -14.41 6.04
C ILE A 311 8.62 -13.75 5.19
N ARG A 312 8.87 -12.53 4.73
CA ARG A 312 8.09 -11.90 3.67
C ARG A 312 8.91 -11.90 2.39
N VAL A 313 8.31 -12.32 1.29
CA VAL A 313 8.86 -12.09 -0.05
C VAL A 313 7.96 -11.15 -0.85
N SER A 314 8.60 -10.21 -1.54
CA SER A 314 8.00 -9.43 -2.60
C SER A 314 8.44 -10.05 -3.91
N VAL A 315 7.53 -10.74 -4.59
CA VAL A 315 7.80 -11.39 -5.87
C VAL A 315 7.85 -10.33 -6.97
N GLY A 316 8.96 -10.30 -7.69
CA GLY A 316 9.19 -9.46 -8.86
C GLY A 316 8.52 -10.01 -10.13
N ILE A 317 9.13 -9.70 -11.27
CA ILE A 317 8.68 -10.15 -12.60
C ILE A 317 9.73 -10.99 -13.33
N GLU A 318 10.68 -11.57 -12.60
CA GLU A 318 11.61 -12.56 -13.13
C GLU A 318 10.90 -13.85 -13.57
N ASP A 319 11.63 -14.71 -14.29
CA ASP A 319 11.12 -16.02 -14.68
C ASP A 319 10.77 -16.85 -13.44
N VAL A 320 9.50 -17.20 -13.31
CA VAL A 320 8.97 -17.89 -12.12
C VAL A 320 9.68 -19.22 -11.85
N GLY A 321 10.14 -19.92 -12.90
CA GLY A 321 10.91 -21.15 -12.75
C GLY A 321 12.24 -20.93 -12.04
N ASP A 322 12.89 -19.78 -12.27
CA ASP A 322 14.16 -19.42 -11.64
C ASP A 322 13.94 -19.08 -10.17
N LEU A 323 12.88 -18.32 -9.87
CA LEU A 323 12.49 -17.99 -8.49
C LEU A 323 12.13 -19.25 -7.69
N VAL A 324 11.36 -20.17 -8.25
CA VAL A 324 10.99 -21.42 -7.57
C VAL A 324 12.22 -22.29 -7.30
N ARG A 325 13.14 -22.45 -8.26
CA ARG A 325 14.38 -23.21 -8.05
C ARG A 325 15.26 -22.59 -6.97
N ASP A 326 15.40 -21.26 -6.97
CA ASP A 326 16.16 -20.57 -5.93
C ASP A 326 15.58 -20.79 -4.53
N LEU A 327 14.24 -20.72 -4.39
CA LEU A 327 13.57 -21.01 -3.13
C LEU A 327 13.75 -22.47 -2.70
N GLU A 328 13.63 -23.43 -3.62
CA GLU A 328 13.84 -24.86 -3.35
C GLU A 328 15.24 -25.15 -2.84
N GLU A 329 16.26 -24.69 -3.57
CA GLU A 329 17.65 -24.86 -3.18
C GLU A 329 17.95 -24.16 -1.84
N THR A 330 17.42 -22.96 -1.63
CA THR A 330 17.65 -22.19 -0.40
C THR A 330 17.03 -22.90 0.79
N LEU A 331 15.78 -23.37 0.68
CA LEU A 331 15.09 -24.10 1.75
C LEU A 331 15.83 -25.38 2.15
N GLU A 332 16.31 -26.17 1.19
CA GLU A 332 17.08 -27.39 1.50
C GLU A 332 18.45 -27.05 2.12
N LYS A 333 19.14 -26.02 1.63
CA LYS A 333 20.45 -25.58 2.18
C LYS A 333 20.33 -25.16 3.65
N VAL A 334 19.33 -24.32 3.99
CA VAL A 334 19.19 -23.80 5.36
C VAL A 334 18.54 -24.77 6.33
N ALA A 335 17.82 -25.78 5.83
CA ALA A 335 17.32 -26.87 6.67
C ALA A 335 18.41 -27.86 7.09
N ALA A 336 19.52 -27.92 6.35
CA ALA A 336 20.67 -28.77 6.64
C ALA A 336 21.72 -28.13 7.57
N SER A 337 21.58 -26.82 7.86
CA SER A 337 22.48 -26.03 8.71
C SER A 337 21.95 -25.88 10.13
#